data_AF-A0A7C0WVA4-F1
#
_entry.id   AF-A0A7C0WVA4-F1
#
_cell.length_a   1.000
_cell.length_b   1.000
_cell.length_c   1.000
_cell.angle_alpha   90.00
_cell.angle_beta   90.00
_cell.angle_gamma   90.00
#
_symmetry.space_group_name_H-M   'P 1'
#
loop_
_entity.id
_entity.type
_entity.pdbx_description
1 polymer ?
#
loop_
_entity_poly.entity_id
_entity_poly.type
_entity_poly.pdbx_seq_one_letter_code
_entity_poly.pdbx_strand_id
1 'polypeptide(L)'
;QEEQNRNSLAIAKQAGNLYDKFIGFVEALEEVGGRLNQTVEAWQLARKRLTSGKGNLISRAEALRKLGVQNTKRLPSSVAVEEDEAVCPEHSKCPTESETHETMIQKTL
;
A
#
# COMPACT_ATOMS: atom_id res chain seq x y z
N GLN A 1 50.48 3.31 -23.80
CA GLN A 1 49.88 4.05 -22.66
C GLN A 1 48.72 4.99 -23.04
N GLU A 2 48.79 5.76 -24.14
CA GLU A 2 47.80 6.82 -24.42
C GLU A 2 46.36 6.34 -24.67
N GLU A 3 46.19 5.19 -25.31
CA GLU A 3 44.87 4.64 -25.64
C GLU A 3 44.12 4.14 -24.40
N GLN A 4 44.84 3.51 -23.46
CA GLN A 4 44.32 3.14 -22.14
C GLN A 4 43.87 4.39 -21.37
N ASN A 5 44.65 5.47 -21.42
CA ASN A 5 44.32 6.72 -20.73
C ASN A 5 43.05 7.38 -21.32
N ARG A 6 42.90 7.38 -22.65
CA ARG A 6 41.67 7.86 -23.33
C ARG A 6 40.45 7.03 -22.99
N ASN A 7 40.60 5.70 -22.92
CA ASN A 7 39.50 4.80 -22.54
C ASN A 7 39.07 5.02 -21.09
N SER A 8 40.01 5.06 -20.14
CA SER A 8 39.71 5.34 -18.73
C SER A 8 38.98 6.67 -18.54
N LEU A 9 39.37 7.71 -19.27
CA LEU A 9 38.73 9.03 -19.19
C LEU A 9 37.30 9.03 -19.77
N ALA A 10 37.08 8.28 -20.86
CA ALA A 10 35.75 8.09 -21.43
C ALA A 10 34.83 7.30 -20.48
N ILE A 11 35.34 6.24 -19.86
CA ILE A 11 34.61 5.44 -18.86
C ILE A 11 34.23 6.32 -17.66
N ALA A 12 35.16 7.12 -17.12
CA ALA A 12 34.87 8.01 -16.00
C ALA A 12 33.76 9.02 -16.32
N LYS A 13 33.79 9.62 -17.53
CA LYS A 13 32.75 10.55 -17.98
C LYS A 13 31.39 9.86 -18.13
N GLN A 14 31.36 8.66 -18.71
CA GLN A 14 30.12 7.89 -18.87
C GLN A 14 29.56 7.44 -17.53
N ALA A 15 30.42 7.01 -16.60
CA ALA A 15 30.03 6.62 -15.25
C ALA A 15 29.43 7.80 -14.47
N GLY A 16 30.04 8.99 -14.56
CA GLY A 16 29.48 10.20 -13.96
C GLY A 16 28.09 10.53 -14.50
N ASN A 17 27.96 10.60 -15.83
CA ASN A 17 26.67 10.86 -16.48
C ASN A 17 25.60 9.82 -16.14
N LEU A 18 25.99 8.55 -15.99
CA LEU A 18 25.08 7.48 -15.60
C LEU A 18 24.61 7.67 -14.15
N TYR A 19 25.52 8.00 -13.26
CA TYR A 19 25.21 8.22 -11.85
C TYR A 19 24.23 9.38 -11.67
N ASP A 20 24.46 10.50 -12.35
CA ASP A 20 23.54 11.65 -12.31
C ASP A 20 22.13 11.27 -12.75
N LYS A 21 22.01 10.49 -13.84
CA LYS A 21 20.71 9.98 -14.32
C LYS A 21 20.07 9.01 -13.34
N PHE A 22 20.86 8.17 -12.70
CA PHE A 22 20.38 7.23 -11.70
C PHE A 22 19.76 7.96 -10.51
N ILE A 23 20.42 9.00 -10.00
CA ILE A 23 19.87 9.85 -8.94
C ILE A 23 18.56 10.50 -9.38
N GLY A 24 18.52 11.11 -10.58
CA GLY A 24 17.27 11.70 -11.08
C GLY A 24 16.13 10.68 -11.24
N PHE A 25 16.44 9.42 -11.53
CA PHE A 25 15.43 8.36 -11.56
C PHE A 25 14.93 7.97 -10.16
N VAL A 26 15.81 7.92 -9.16
CA VAL A 26 15.42 7.69 -7.76
C VAL A 26 14.50 8.81 -7.26
N GLU A 27 14.85 10.07 -7.52
CA GLU A 27 14.02 11.24 -7.16
C GLU A 27 12.62 11.15 -7.81
N ALA A 28 12.56 10.78 -9.09
CA ALA A 28 11.28 10.59 -9.79
C ALA A 28 10.43 9.48 -9.17
N LEU A 29 11.04 8.39 -8.69
CA LEU A 29 10.32 7.31 -8.01
C LEU A 29 9.79 7.75 -6.64
N GLU A 30 10.56 8.53 -5.89
CA GLU A 30 10.11 9.11 -4.61
C GLU A 30 8.91 10.05 -4.83
N GLU A 31 8.95 10.89 -5.86
CA GLU A 31 7.84 11.78 -6.23
C GLU A 31 6.56 10.99 -6.56
N VAL A 32 6.69 9.91 -7.35
CA VAL A 32 5.57 9.01 -7.66
C VAL A 32 5.01 8.37 -6.39
N GLY A 33 5.89 7.89 -5.50
CA GLY A 33 5.48 7.34 -4.20
C GLY A 33 4.67 8.34 -3.37
N GLY A 34 5.10 9.60 -3.33
CA GLY A 34 4.38 10.69 -2.67
C GLY A 34 2.97 10.91 -3.24
N ARG A 35 2.83 10.94 -4.57
CA ARG A 35 1.53 11.10 -5.25
C ARG A 35 0.59 9.91 -5.01
N LEU A 36 1.13 8.69 -4.96
CA LEU A 36 0.34 7.50 -4.63
C LEU A 36 -0.22 7.58 -3.21
N ASN A 37 0.59 8.00 -2.24
CA ASN A 37 0.12 8.18 -0.86
C ASN A 37 -1.02 9.21 -0.78
N GLN A 38 -0.88 10.36 -1.44
CA GLN A 38 -1.95 11.37 -1.51
C GLN A 38 -3.23 10.82 -2.14
N THR A 39 -3.10 10.00 -3.20
CA THR A 39 -4.23 9.36 -3.87
C THR A 39 -4.94 8.37 -2.93
N VAL A 40 -4.18 7.58 -2.19
CA VAL A 40 -4.71 6.63 -1.20
C VAL A 40 -5.47 7.36 -0.09
N GLU A 41 -4.92 8.46 0.44
CA GLU A 41 -5.59 9.28 1.46
C GLU A 41 -6.91 9.88 0.94
N ALA A 42 -6.89 10.45 -0.26
CA ALA A 42 -8.09 10.99 -0.89
C ALA A 42 -9.16 9.92 -1.10
N TRP A 43 -8.76 8.73 -1.55
CA TRP A 43 -9.65 7.57 -1.69
C TRP A 43 -10.22 7.13 -0.34
N GLN A 44 -9.40 7.03 0.72
CA GLN A 44 -9.87 6.68 2.06
C GLN A 44 -10.89 7.68 2.59
N LEU A 45 -10.66 8.99 2.39
CA LEU A 45 -11.60 10.03 2.78
C LEU A 45 -12.93 9.92 2.02
N ALA A 46 -12.87 9.71 0.70
CA ALA A 46 -14.05 9.50 -0.12
C ALA A 46 -14.82 8.25 0.32
N ARG A 47 -14.10 7.16 0.59
CA ARG A 47 -14.68 5.91 1.10
C ARG A 47 -15.36 6.11 2.44
N LYS A 48 -14.76 6.84 3.39
CA LYS A 48 -15.42 7.22 4.64
C LYS A 48 -16.72 7.98 4.35
N ARG A 49 -16.67 9.07 3.59
CA ARG A 49 -17.89 9.84 3.25
C ARG A 49 -19.00 8.99 2.60
N LEU A 50 -18.62 7.98 1.82
CA LEU A 50 -19.55 7.04 1.21
C LEU A 50 -20.12 6.05 2.23
N THR A 51 -19.26 5.34 2.96
CA THR A 51 -19.62 4.15 3.74
C THR A 51 -19.60 4.35 5.25
N SER A 52 -18.71 5.18 5.80
CA SER A 52 -18.48 5.26 7.25
C SER A 52 -18.32 6.69 7.79
N GLY A 53 -18.99 6.96 8.90
CA GLY A 53 -18.98 8.27 9.56
C GLY A 53 -20.37 8.87 9.71
N LYS A 54 -20.45 9.95 10.50
CA LYS A 54 -21.71 10.59 10.87
C LYS A 54 -22.39 11.17 9.63
N GLY A 55 -23.49 10.51 9.23
CA GLY A 55 -24.18 10.82 7.99
C GLY A 55 -23.31 10.50 6.77
N ASN A 56 -22.86 9.26 6.64
CA ASN A 56 -22.36 8.76 5.37
C ASN A 56 -23.51 8.71 4.34
N LEU A 57 -23.16 8.69 3.05
CA LEU A 57 -24.15 8.75 1.96
C LEU A 57 -25.04 7.51 1.89
N ILE A 58 -24.50 6.33 2.19
CA ILE A 58 -25.26 5.06 2.15
C ILE A 58 -26.39 5.07 3.16
N SER A 59 -26.09 5.35 4.44
CA SER A 59 -27.11 5.39 5.49
C SER A 59 -28.19 6.43 5.19
N ARG A 60 -27.84 7.59 4.61
CA ARG A 60 -28.85 8.59 4.20
C ARG A 60 -29.71 8.10 3.04
N ALA A 61 -29.11 7.49 2.03
CA ALA A 61 -29.84 6.94 0.89
C ALA A 61 -30.79 5.80 1.33
N GLU A 62 -30.35 4.96 2.27
CA GLU A 62 -31.18 3.91 2.86
C GLU A 62 -32.32 4.46 3.71
N ALA A 63 -32.07 5.50 4.53
CA ALA A 63 -33.11 6.16 5.30
C ALA A 63 -34.22 6.71 4.38
N LEU A 64 -33.86 7.38 3.28
CA LEU A 64 -34.83 7.87 2.29
C LEU A 64 -35.61 6.73 1.64
N ARG A 65 -34.95 5.60 1.34
CA ARG A 65 -35.63 4.41 0.82
C ARG A 65 -36.61 3.83 1.85
N LYS A 66 -36.24 3.76 3.13
CA LYS A 66 -37.13 3.31 4.22
C LYS A 66 -38.36 4.23 4.37
N LEU A 67 -38.23 5.51 4.03
CA LEU A 67 -39.34 6.48 3.99
C LEU A 67 -40.24 6.36 2.73
N GLY A 68 -40.01 5.37 1.86
CA GLY A 68 -40.89 5.09 0.72
C GLY A 68 -40.52 5.80 -0.58
N VAL A 69 -39.32 6.40 -0.67
CA VAL A 69 -38.84 6.98 -1.94
C VAL A 69 -38.65 5.87 -2.98
N GLN A 70 -39.36 6.01 -4.11
CA GLN A 70 -39.28 5.10 -5.25
C GLN A 70 -37.92 5.21 -5.95
N ASN A 71 -37.26 4.07 -6.14
CA ASN A 71 -35.93 3.98 -6.75
C ASN A 71 -35.83 2.74 -7.64
N THR A 72 -35.28 2.92 -8.83
CA THR A 72 -35.16 1.91 -9.89
C THR A 72 -34.00 0.95 -9.68
N LYS A 73 -32.99 1.32 -8.89
CA LYS A 73 -31.79 0.52 -8.63
C LYS A 73 -31.57 0.36 -7.13
N ARG A 74 -31.00 -0.79 -6.74
CA ARG A 74 -30.71 -1.17 -5.36
C ARG A 74 -29.20 -1.11 -5.14
N LEU A 75 -28.77 -0.60 -3.99
CA LEU A 75 -27.38 -0.80 -3.58
C LEU A 75 -27.17 -2.30 -3.31
N PRO A 76 -26.06 -2.87 -3.80
CA PRO A 76 -25.69 -4.24 -3.47
C PRO A 76 -25.36 -4.37 -1.98
N SER A 77 -25.68 -5.53 -1.40
CA SER A 77 -25.45 -5.84 0.02
C SER A 77 -23.97 -5.78 0.43
N SER A 78 -23.03 -5.90 -0.52
CA SER A 78 -21.60 -5.77 -0.26
C SER A 78 -21.14 -4.34 0.06
N VAL A 79 -22.01 -3.34 -0.13
CA VAL A 79 -21.71 -1.92 0.08
C VAL A 79 -22.60 -1.30 1.17
N ALA A 80 -23.83 -1.82 1.34
CA ALA A 80 -24.65 -1.55 2.51
C ALA A 80 -23.91 -2.10 3.74
N VAL A 81 -23.49 -1.20 4.62
CA VAL A 81 -22.57 -1.51 5.72
C VAL A 81 -23.15 -2.62 6.57
N GLU A 82 -22.29 -3.58 6.90
CA GLU A 82 -22.52 -4.62 7.89
C GLU A 82 -23.09 -4.00 9.16
N GLU A 83 -24.33 -4.38 9.49
CA GLU A 83 -24.84 -4.28 10.85
C GLU A 83 -23.90 -5.09 11.74
N ASP A 84 -23.54 -4.55 12.90
CA ASP A 84 -22.68 -5.16 13.93
C ASP A 84 -22.82 -6.70 14.01
N GLU A 85 -22.02 -7.42 13.22
CA GLU A 85 -21.75 -8.85 13.41
C GLU A 85 -20.37 -8.91 14.05
N ALA A 86 -20.38 -9.19 15.35
CA ALA A 86 -19.24 -9.67 16.08
C ALA A 86 -18.70 -10.94 15.41
N VAL A 87 -17.76 -10.80 14.48
CA VAL A 87 -16.92 -11.91 14.05
C VAL A 87 -15.81 -12.10 15.07
N CYS A 88 -16.11 -12.88 16.11
CA CYS A 88 -15.13 -13.76 16.73
C CYS A 88 -15.65 -15.19 16.48
N PRO A 89 -14.84 -16.12 15.94
CA PRO A 89 -13.80 -16.73 16.78
C PRO A 89 -12.49 -17.15 16.09
N GLU A 90 -11.46 -17.22 16.93
CA GLU A 90 -10.25 -18.06 16.91
C GLU A 90 -9.57 -18.40 15.58
N HIS A 91 -8.38 -17.83 15.36
CA HIS A 91 -7.23 -18.57 14.86
C HIS A 91 -6.13 -18.54 15.92
N SER A 92 -6.11 -19.62 16.71
CA SER A 92 -4.91 -20.33 17.12
C SER A 92 -3.76 -19.48 17.67
N LYS A 93 -3.67 -19.45 19.00
CA LYS A 93 -2.37 -19.68 19.64
C LYS A 93 -1.80 -20.97 19.05
N CYS A 94 -0.86 -20.86 18.11
CA CYS A 94 0.04 -21.96 17.81
C CYS A 94 1.39 -21.64 18.46
N PRO A 95 1.70 -22.20 19.64
CA PRO A 95 3.08 -22.34 20.05
C PRO A 95 3.66 -23.48 19.23
N THR A 96 4.41 -23.18 18.17
CA THR A 96 5.38 -24.15 17.66
C THR A 96 6.71 -23.84 18.32
N GLU A 97 7.01 -24.62 19.34
CA GLU A 97 8.37 -24.94 19.74
C GLU A 97 9.21 -25.22 18.49
N SER A 98 10.26 -24.42 18.29
CA SER A 98 11.50 -24.86 17.66
C SER A 98 12.53 -23.75 17.85
N GLU A 99 12.97 -23.58 19.09
CA GLU A 99 14.40 -23.40 19.31
C GLU A 99 15.14 -24.46 18.47
N THR A 100 15.94 -24.02 17.50
CA THR A 100 17.29 -24.52 17.22
C THR A 100 17.71 -24.08 15.82
N HIS A 101 18.18 -22.84 15.70
CA HIS A 101 19.21 -22.55 14.69
C HIS A 101 20.18 -21.46 15.17
N GLU A 102 20.45 -21.47 16.48
CA GLU A 102 21.49 -20.66 17.12
C GLU A 102 22.44 -21.59 17.90
N THR A 103 22.93 -22.66 17.26
CA THR A 103 23.99 -23.52 17.86
C THR A 103 24.75 -24.41 16.86
N MET A 104 25.21 -23.89 15.71
CA MET A 104 26.11 -24.67 14.83
C MET A 104 27.25 -23.90 14.14
N ILE A 105 27.69 -22.76 14.72
CA ILE A 105 28.95 -22.11 14.30
C ILE A 105 29.96 -21.98 15.47
N GLN A 106 29.64 -22.46 16.67
CA GLN A 106 30.58 -22.44 17.82
C GLN A 106 31.12 -23.81 18.24
N LYS A 107 30.89 -24.88 17.47
CA LYS A 107 31.44 -26.21 17.78
C LYS A 107 32.22 -26.84 16.62
N THR A 108 33.13 -26.04 16.06
CA THR A 108 34.25 -26.49 15.25
C THR A 108 35.45 -25.61 15.63
N LEU A 109 36.01 -25.78 16.84
CA LEU A 109 37.27 -26.54 17.01
C LEU A 109 37.48 -27.68 16.02
#